data_AF-A0A916X4X1-F1
#
_entry.id   AF-A0A916X4X1-F1
#
_cell.length_a   1.000
_cell.length_b   1.000
_cell.length_c   1.000
_cell.angle_alpha   90.00
_cell.angle_beta   90.00
_cell.angle_gamma   90.00
#
_symmetry.space_group_name_H-M   'P 1'
#
loop_
_entity.id
_entity.type
_entity.pdbx_description
1 polymer ?
#
loop_
_entity_poly.entity_id
_entity_poly.type
_entity_poly.pdbx_seq_one_letter_code
_entity_poly.pdbx_strand_id
1 'polypeptide(L)'
;MELYQKVRRAVMIDGMSRRGAAAYFGINRKTVDKMLVFPEPPQHGRSGRTYSGKLAEFTGIIDQILADDCPLRCDPGFSSRTGSDSHLLLLR
;
A
#
# COMPACT_ATOMS: atom_id res chain seq x y z
N MET A 1 -2.61 -13.80 11.23
CA MET A 1 -1.38 -13.07 11.62
C MET A 1 -0.35 -13.92 12.36
N GLU A 2 -0.71 -15.08 12.90
CA GLU A 2 0.19 -15.94 13.70
C GLU A 2 1.46 -16.42 12.95
N LEU A 3 1.37 -16.65 11.64
CA LEU A 3 2.49 -17.14 10.83
C LEU A 3 3.70 -16.20 10.81
N TYR A 4 3.49 -14.88 10.72
CA TYR A 4 4.58 -13.89 10.71
C TYR A 4 5.40 -13.93 12.02
N GLN A 5 4.71 -14.11 13.15
CA GLN A 5 5.36 -14.19 14.47
C GLN A 5 6.14 -15.50 14.62
N LYS A 6 5.54 -16.62 14.21
CA LYS A 6 6.19 -17.95 14.22
C LYS A 6 7.46 -17.97 13.37
N VAL A 7 7.39 -17.44 12.15
CA VAL A 7 8.54 -17.36 11.23
C VAL A 7 9.64 -16.47 11.80
N ARG A 8 9.29 -15.31 12.36
CA ARG A 8 10.27 -14.42 13.01
C ARG A 8 10.97 -15.09 14.18
N ARG A 9 10.21 -15.73 15.08
CA ARG A 9 10.77 -16.44 16.23
C ARG A 9 11.72 -17.55 15.78
N ALA A 10 11.32 -18.36 14.81
CA ALA A 10 12.13 -19.44 14.28
C ALA A 10 13.48 -18.96 13.73
N VAL A 11 13.50 -17.83 13.02
CA VAL A 11 14.72 -17.30 12.40
C VAL A 11 15.57 -16.49 13.39
N MET A 12 14.95 -15.60 14.17
CA MET A 12 15.66 -14.64 15.02
C MET A 12 16.02 -15.20 16.40
N ILE A 13 15.19 -16.09 16.96
CA ILE A 13 15.40 -16.68 18.30
C ILE A 13 15.95 -18.09 18.17
N ASP A 14 15.29 -18.95 17.39
CA ASP A 14 15.68 -20.36 17.29
C ASP A 14 16.86 -20.59 16.30
N GLY A 15 17.36 -19.52 15.67
CA GLY A 15 18.56 -19.54 14.80
C GLY A 15 18.39 -20.27 13.47
N MET A 16 17.15 -20.59 13.07
CA MET A 16 16.88 -21.32 11.84
C MET A 16 17.24 -20.49 10.61
N SER A 17 17.91 -21.10 9.63
CA SER A 17 18.18 -20.42 8.36
C SER A 17 16.88 -20.04 7.65
N ARG A 18 16.87 -18.93 6.90
CA ARG A 18 15.68 -18.50 6.14
C ARG A 18 15.16 -19.57 5.17
N ARG A 19 16.07 -20.39 4.61
CA ARG A 19 15.72 -21.52 3.74
C ARG A 19 15.12 -22.69 4.52
N GLY A 20 15.66 -22.98 5.71
CA GLY A 20 15.10 -23.98 6.62
C GLY A 20 13.70 -23.61 7.10
N ALA A 21 13.50 -22.33 7.48
CA ALA A 21 12.20 -21.81 7.87
C ALA A 21 11.20 -21.89 6.69
N ALA A 22 11.61 -21.51 5.48
CA ALA A 22 10.77 -21.62 4.29
C ALA A 22 10.29 -23.06 4.04
N ALA A 23 11.19 -24.05 4.17
CA ALA A 23 10.84 -25.46 4.01
C ALA A 23 9.92 -25.96 5.15
N TYR A 24 10.22 -25.60 6.40
CA TYR A 24 9.43 -26.01 7.56
C TYR A 24 8.00 -25.45 7.55
N PHE A 25 7.84 -24.18 7.19
CA PHE A 25 6.53 -23.52 7.13
C PHE A 25 5.83 -23.66 5.76
N GLY A 26 6.46 -24.30 4.77
CA GLY A 26 5.87 -24.50 3.43
C GLY A 26 5.63 -23.20 2.65
N ILE A 27 6.45 -22.17 2.87
CA ILE A 27 6.32 -20.85 2.23
C ILE A 27 7.51 -20.50 1.36
N ASN A 28 7.31 -19.60 0.40
CA ASN A 28 8.41 -19.11 -0.44
C ASN A 28 9.45 -18.36 0.43
N ARG A 29 10.74 -18.60 0.19
CA ARG A 29 11.84 -17.87 0.83
C ARG A 29 11.69 -16.35 0.75
N LYS A 30 11.22 -15.80 -0.39
CA LYS A 30 10.96 -14.36 -0.53
C LYS A 30 9.87 -13.86 0.41
N THR A 31 8.93 -14.71 0.79
CA THR A 31 7.90 -14.39 1.79
C THR A 31 8.51 -14.36 3.18
N VAL A 32 9.41 -15.30 3.50
CA VAL A 32 10.20 -15.25 4.76
C VAL A 32 11.00 -13.96 4.83
N ASP A 33 11.68 -13.56 3.76
CA ASP A 33 12.46 -12.32 3.73
C ASP A 33 11.58 -11.10 4.04
N LYS A 34 10.39 -11.02 3.43
CA LYS A 34 9.40 -9.96 3.74
C LYS A 34 8.89 -10.03 5.18
N MET A 35 8.63 -11.23 5.69
CA MET A 35 8.20 -11.46 7.07
C MET A 35 9.23 -11.02 8.10
N LEU A 36 10.52 -10.98 7.76
CA LEU A 36 11.55 -10.47 8.66
C LEU A 36 11.65 -8.95 8.62
N VAL A 37 11.41 -8.33 7.46
CA VAL A 37 11.52 -6.87 7.25
C VAL A 37 10.29 -6.12 7.77
N PHE A 38 9.08 -6.63 7.53
CA PHE A 38 7.85 -5.89 7.81
C PHE A 38 7.10 -6.47 9.03
N PRO A 39 6.69 -5.66 10.01
CA PRO A 39 5.96 -6.12 11.21
C PRO A 39 4.58 -6.71 10.86
N GLU A 40 3.97 -6.19 9.81
CA GLU A 40 2.73 -6.69 9.23
C GLU A 40 2.96 -7.05 7.76
N PRO A 41 2.17 -7.99 7.20
CA PRO A 41 2.21 -8.25 5.77
C PRO A 41 2.08 -6.94 5.01
N PRO A 42 3.03 -6.62 4.10
CA PRO A 42 2.93 -5.40 3.32
C PRO A 42 1.62 -5.42 2.55
N GLN A 43 0.87 -4.31 2.60
CA GLN A 43 -0.39 -4.19 1.90
C GLN A 43 -0.16 -4.55 0.43
N HIS A 44 -0.82 -5.60 -0.02
CA HIS A 44 -0.76 -6.01 -1.41
C HIS A 44 -1.51 -4.97 -2.25
N GLY A 45 -0.78 -4.12 -2.95
CA GLY A 45 -1.38 -3.08 -3.78
C GLY A 45 -0.37 -2.05 -4.24
N ARG A 46 -0.76 -1.26 -5.25
CA ARG A 46 -0.06 -0.04 -5.60
C ARG A 46 -0.61 1.07 -4.70
N SER A 47 0.26 1.78 -4.00
CA SER A 47 -0.12 2.97 -3.27
C SER A 47 -0.25 4.14 -4.25
N GLY A 48 -1.37 4.86 -4.22
CA GLY A 48 -1.64 6.01 -5.08
C GLY A 48 -2.26 5.67 -6.44
N ARG A 49 -2.53 6.69 -7.25
CA ARG A 49 -3.08 6.52 -8.60
C ARG A 49 -1.97 6.11 -9.56
N THR A 50 -1.95 4.85 -9.96
CA THR A 50 -1.13 4.42 -11.09
C THR A 50 -1.93 4.51 -12.38
N TYR A 51 -1.64 5.52 -13.19
CA TYR A 51 -2.05 5.55 -14.58
C TYR A 51 -1.01 4.81 -15.41
N SER A 52 -1.44 3.79 -16.15
CA SER A 52 -0.60 3.21 -17.20
C SER A 52 -0.29 4.30 -18.22
N GLY A 53 0.91 4.32 -18.82
CA GLY A 53 1.27 5.32 -19.84
C GLY A 53 0.24 5.40 -20.99
N LYS A 54 -0.41 4.27 -21.31
CA LYS A 54 -1.50 4.21 -22.30
C LYS A 54 -2.82 4.85 -21.85
N LEU A 55 -3.07 4.89 -20.54
CA LEU A 55 -4.29 5.47 -19.97
C LEU A 55 -4.12 6.95 -19.61
N ALA A 56 -2.87 7.44 -19.52
CA ALA A 56 -2.57 8.83 -19.18
C ALA A 56 -3.26 9.82 -20.14
N GLU A 57 -3.25 9.54 -21.44
CA GLU A 57 -3.86 10.37 -22.48
C GLU A 57 -5.40 10.44 -22.39
N PHE A 58 -6.03 9.42 -21.82
CA PHE A 58 -7.49 9.32 -21.71
C PHE A 58 -8.04 9.74 -20.33
N THR A 59 -7.17 10.08 -19.38
CA THR A 59 -7.58 10.44 -18.01
C THR A 59 -8.58 11.59 -17.98
N GLY A 60 -8.37 12.65 -18.77
CA GLY A 60 -9.29 13.78 -18.83
C GLY A 60 -10.67 13.44 -19.39
N ILE A 61 -10.75 12.52 -20.35
CA ILE A 61 -12.03 12.04 -20.91
C ILE A 61 -12.78 11.20 -19.87
N ILE A 62 -12.05 10.34 -19.15
CA ILE A 62 -12.62 9.52 -18.07
C ILE A 62 -13.15 10.41 -16.94
N ASP A 63 -12.39 11.42 -16.52
CA ASP A 63 -12.81 12.35 -15.47
C ASP A 63 -14.07 13.15 -15.86
N GLN A 64 -14.17 13.56 -17.14
CA GLN A 64 -15.36 14.23 -17.67
C GLN A 64 -16.58 13.31 -17.67
N ILE A 65 -16.44 12.07 -18.17
CA ILE A 65 -17.53 11.08 -18.16
C ILE A 65 -18.01 10.82 -16.73
N LEU A 66 -17.08 10.67 -15.77
CA LEU A 66 -17.44 10.44 -14.37
C LEU A 66 -18.16 11.64 -13.72
N ALA A 67 -17.83 12.87 -14.14
CA ALA A 67 -18.52 14.07 -13.68
C ALA A 67 -19.95 14.14 -14.25
N ASP A 68 -20.11 13.78 -15.52
CA ASP A 68 -21.38 13.80 -16.23
C ASP A 68 -22.30 12.64 -15.75
N ASP A 69 -21.73 11.48 -15.44
CA ASP A 69 -22.41 10.28 -14.92
C ASP A 69 -22.60 10.30 -13.40
N CYS A 70 -22.45 11.45 -12.72
CA CYS A 70 -22.72 11.55 -11.29
C CYS A 70 -24.14 12.11 -11.00
N PRO A 71 -25.20 11.27 -11.00
CA PRO A 71 -26.51 11.69 -10.55
C PRO A 71 -26.54 11.61 -9.01
N LEU A 72 -26.20 12.71 -8.34
CA LEU A 72 -26.61 12.98 -6.96
C LEU A 72 -26.32 11.86 -5.94
N ARG A 73 -25.04 11.71 -5.56
CA ARG A 73 -24.53 11.36 -4.21
C ARG A 73 -23.10 10.86 -4.35
N CYS A 74 -22.15 11.79 -4.39
CA CYS A 74 -20.78 11.50 -3.99
C CYS A 74 -20.49 12.37 -2.77
N ASP A 75 -20.27 11.71 -1.64
CA ASP A 75 -19.91 12.36 -0.38
C ASP A 75 -18.70 13.29 -0.60
N PRO A 76 -18.68 14.50 -0.02
CA PRO A 76 -17.61 15.48 -0.24
C PRO A 76 -16.26 15.10 0.44
N GLY A 77 -16.05 13.82 0.78
CA GLY A 77 -14.87 13.32 1.48
C GLY A 77 -13.62 13.11 0.60
N PHE A 78 -13.72 13.27 -0.73
CA PHE A 78 -12.57 13.21 -1.64
C PHE A 78 -11.94 14.60 -1.85
N SER A 79 -11.88 15.45 -0.81
CA SER A 79 -10.97 16.59 -0.86
C SER A 79 -9.55 16.08 -0.62
N SER A 80 -8.74 16.16 -1.67
CA SER A 80 -7.29 16.16 -1.61
C SER A 80 -6.74 16.81 -0.34
N ARG A 81 -6.15 16.02 0.56
CA ARG A 81 -5.10 16.54 1.44
C ARG A 81 -3.87 16.80 0.58
N THR A 82 -3.92 17.84 -0.24
CA THR A 82 -2.71 18.50 -0.70
C THR A 82 -2.16 19.26 0.50
N GLY A 83 -1.12 18.70 1.10
CA GLY A 83 -0.23 19.47 1.95
C GLY A 83 0.43 20.53 1.10
N SER A 84 -0.14 21.72 1.09
CA SER A 84 0.51 22.96 0.64
C SER A 84 -0.25 24.14 1.24
N ASP A 85 -0.33 24.18 2.57
CA ASP A 85 -0.80 25.38 3.28
C ASP A 85 0.36 26.38 3.36
N SER A 86 0.62 27.02 2.22
CA SER A 86 1.46 28.20 2.14
C SER A 86 0.57 29.41 2.42
N HIS A 87 0.21 29.65 3.68
CA HIS A 87 -0.27 30.96 4.12
C HIS A 87 -0.22 31.08 5.66
N LEU A 88 0.98 31.11 6.24
CA LEU A 88 1.18 31.81 7.51
C LEU A 88 1.42 33.29 7.20
N LEU A 89 0.33 34.02 6.94
CA LEU A 89 0.28 35.47 7.04
C LEU A 89 -0.96 35.80 7.87
N LEU A 90 -0.79 35.84 9.20
CA LEU A 90 -1.28 36.91 10.08
C LEU A 90 -0.87 36.63 11.52
N LEU A 91 0.17 37.31 12.00
CA LEU A 91 0.31 37.67 13.40
C LEU A 91 1.12 38.98 13.42
N ARG A 92 0.41 40.05 13.78
CA ARG A 92 0.88 41.31 14.38
C ARG A 92 2.21 41.88 13.92
#